data_AF-G1UUK0-F1
#
_entry.id   AF-G1UUK0-F1
#
_cell.length_a   1.000
_cell.length_b   1.000
_cell.length_c   1.000
_cell.angle_alpha   90.00
_cell.angle_beta   90.00
_cell.angle_gamma   90.00
#
_symmetry.space_group_name_H-M   'P 1'
#
loop_
_entity.id
_entity.type
_entity.pdbx_description
1 polymer ?
#
loop_
_entity_poly.entity_id
_entity_poly.type
_entity_poly.pdbx_seq_one_letter_code
_entity_poly.pdbx_strand_id
1 'polypeptide(L)'
;MAARVINFATGRDLERPAPEQKPDPPLAIDAVLFRNTAFAVNGSDKQARPADGCRKPAPAGRKRGTEAAEQRKVLLAKIHVAKKQLGLTEEEYRALLDGHFGAASAADLGLTDLKRLVLVLVGYGFKPSKGHARRGVSRKRETPATLTNDNDNLGREPLMKKIEAQLTEKGRAEGTDVPWGYAVAILKRQSGGVTRCFEHATPEQLRGVIAALTRDARRNGRRAY
;
A
#
# COMPACT_ATOMS: atom_id res chain seq x y z
N MET A 1 -0.84 -22.62 64.70
CA MET A 1 0.11 -21.50 64.67
C MET A 1 -0.10 -20.71 63.39
N ALA A 2 -0.79 -19.57 63.47
CA ALA A 2 -0.96 -18.62 62.35
C ALA A 2 -0.38 -17.27 62.78
N ALA A 3 0.52 -16.72 61.98
CA ALA A 3 1.24 -15.48 62.27
C ALA A 3 0.29 -14.28 62.28
N ARG A 4 0.27 -13.54 63.41
CA ARG A 4 -0.39 -12.23 63.53
C ARG A 4 0.58 -11.15 63.07
N VAL A 5 0.23 -10.42 62.01
CA VAL A 5 0.92 -9.20 61.59
C VAL A 5 0.11 -8.02 62.13
N ILE A 6 0.70 -7.27 63.06
CA ILE A 6 0.10 -6.10 63.72
C ILE A 6 0.53 -4.84 62.93
N ASN A 7 -0.44 -4.00 62.56
CA ASN A 7 -0.19 -2.71 61.90
C ASN A 7 -0.03 -1.61 62.98
N PHE A 8 1.15 -1.00 63.07
CA PHE A 8 1.60 -0.24 64.26
C PHE A 8 1.16 1.25 64.32
N ALA A 9 0.23 1.69 63.46
CA ALA A 9 -0.11 3.11 63.32
C ALA A 9 -1.52 3.54 63.80
N THR A 10 -2.45 2.61 64.08
CA THR A 10 -3.84 3.00 64.42
C THR A 10 -4.55 2.12 65.47
N GLY A 11 -3.86 1.18 66.13
CA GLY A 11 -4.37 0.52 67.34
C GLY A 11 -5.78 -0.09 67.26
N ARG A 12 -6.22 -0.50 66.06
CA ARG A 12 -7.53 -1.17 65.87
C ARG A 12 -7.35 -2.46 65.09
N ASP A 13 -7.68 -3.56 65.75
CA ASP A 13 -7.90 -4.87 65.15
C ASP A 13 -9.06 -4.77 64.17
N LEU A 14 -8.79 -4.93 62.87
CA LEU A 14 -9.83 -5.19 61.89
C LEU A 14 -9.76 -6.67 61.53
N GLU A 15 -10.60 -7.44 62.22
CA GLU A 15 -10.99 -8.78 61.85
C GLU A 15 -11.33 -8.85 60.36
N ARG A 16 -10.75 -9.84 59.68
CA ARG A 16 -11.21 -10.30 58.38
C ARG A 16 -12.61 -10.91 58.55
N PRO A 17 -13.67 -10.40 57.92
CA PRO A 17 -14.80 -11.25 57.60
C PRO A 17 -14.42 -12.17 56.43
N ALA A 18 -14.72 -13.46 56.61
CA ALA A 18 -14.50 -14.56 55.69
C ALA A 18 -15.16 -14.34 54.31
N PRO A 19 -14.68 -15.03 53.25
CA PRO A 19 -15.33 -14.98 51.95
C PRO A 19 -16.68 -15.70 52.00
N GLU A 20 -17.78 -14.94 51.91
CA GLU A 20 -19.10 -15.52 51.65
C GLU A 20 -19.12 -16.14 50.24
N GLN A 21 -19.07 -17.47 50.22
CA GLN A 21 -19.52 -18.30 49.11
C GLN A 21 -21.02 -18.08 48.91
N LYS A 22 -21.40 -17.40 47.82
CA LYS A 22 -22.77 -17.47 47.31
C LYS A 22 -22.88 -18.66 46.36
N PRO A 23 -23.88 -19.55 46.55
CA PRO A 23 -24.09 -20.74 45.73
C PRO A 23 -24.64 -20.35 44.35
N ASP A 24 -24.16 -21.05 43.32
CA ASP A 24 -24.66 -21.00 41.95
C ASP A 24 -26.16 -21.35 41.89
N PRO A 25 -27.02 -20.53 41.24
CA PRO A 25 -28.35 -20.97 40.85
C PRO A 25 -28.35 -21.69 39.49
N PRO A 26 -29.24 -22.68 39.30
CA PRO A 26 -29.16 -23.71 38.26
C PRO A 26 -29.67 -23.29 36.88
N LEU A 27 -29.16 -24.03 35.90
CA LEU A 27 -29.68 -24.33 34.56
C LEU A 27 -31.15 -23.95 34.30
N ALA A 28 -31.33 -23.03 33.35
CA ALA A 28 -32.50 -22.93 32.46
C ALA A 28 -31.94 -22.51 31.09
N ILE A 29 -31.74 -23.42 30.14
CA ILE A 29 -32.74 -23.84 29.14
C ILE A 29 -33.65 -22.68 28.75
N ASP A 30 -33.29 -21.98 27.68
CA ASP A 30 -34.26 -21.52 26.70
C ASP A 30 -33.61 -21.45 25.32
N ALA A 31 -33.98 -22.46 24.53
CA ALA A 31 -33.70 -22.60 23.13
C ALA A 31 -34.53 -21.57 22.34
N VAL A 32 -33.89 -20.50 21.86
CA VAL A 32 -34.48 -19.68 20.79
C VAL A 32 -33.97 -20.20 19.46
N LEU A 33 -34.83 -21.04 18.85
CA LEU A 33 -34.83 -21.43 17.46
C LEU A 33 -34.59 -20.23 16.53
N PHE A 34 -33.39 -20.13 15.94
CA PHE A 34 -33.26 -19.44 14.67
C PHE A 34 -33.59 -20.42 13.55
N ARG A 35 -34.73 -20.15 12.94
CA ARG A 35 -35.43 -20.94 11.93
C ARG A 35 -34.52 -21.13 10.71
N ASN A 36 -34.12 -22.38 10.48
CA ASN A 36 -33.50 -22.82 9.25
C ASN A 36 -34.64 -23.11 8.26
N THR A 37 -34.87 -22.21 7.30
CA THR A 37 -35.78 -22.48 6.17
C THR A 37 -34.95 -22.80 4.94
N ALA A 38 -34.85 -24.08 4.64
CA ALA A 38 -34.44 -24.57 3.35
C ALA A 38 -35.59 -24.42 2.33
N PHE A 39 -35.20 -24.10 1.10
CA PHE A 39 -35.73 -24.69 -0.13
C PHE A 39 -37.04 -24.14 -0.73
N ALA A 40 -36.91 -23.44 -1.85
CA ALA A 40 -37.82 -23.59 -2.99
C ALA A 40 -37.05 -23.35 -4.30
N VAL A 41 -37.20 -24.31 -5.22
CA VAL A 41 -36.53 -24.44 -6.52
C VAL A 41 -37.51 -24.05 -7.61
N ASN A 42 -37.03 -23.32 -8.62
CA ASN A 42 -37.28 -23.46 -10.06
C ASN A 42 -37.46 -22.11 -10.78
N GLY A 43 -36.84 -22.01 -11.96
CA GLY A 43 -37.20 -20.98 -12.93
C GLY A 43 -36.04 -20.47 -13.77
N SER A 44 -35.51 -21.34 -14.62
CA SER A 44 -34.92 -21.08 -15.94
C SER A 44 -34.81 -19.62 -16.40
N ASP A 45 -33.57 -19.12 -16.50
CA ASP A 45 -33.20 -18.23 -17.60
C ASP A 45 -31.70 -18.40 -17.91
N LYS A 46 -31.43 -19.30 -18.86
CA LYS A 46 -30.13 -19.44 -19.50
C LYS A 46 -29.92 -18.25 -20.45
N GLN A 47 -29.43 -17.15 -19.92
CA GLN A 47 -28.85 -16.10 -20.74
C GLN A 47 -27.41 -16.47 -21.09
N ALA A 48 -27.25 -16.87 -22.35
CA ALA A 48 -25.99 -17.10 -23.02
C ALA A 48 -25.07 -15.89 -22.84
N ARG A 49 -23.87 -16.12 -22.29
CA ARG A 49 -22.79 -15.14 -22.35
C ARG A 49 -22.17 -15.23 -23.75
N PRO A 50 -22.09 -14.12 -24.51
CA PRO A 50 -21.43 -14.11 -25.80
C PRO A 50 -19.94 -14.40 -25.64
N ALA A 51 -19.43 -15.23 -26.55
CA ALA A 51 -18.01 -15.48 -26.71
C ALA A 51 -17.32 -14.21 -27.20
N ASP A 52 -16.54 -13.57 -26.33
CA ASP A 52 -15.66 -12.48 -26.73
C ASP A 52 -14.30 -12.61 -26.06
N GLY A 53 -13.26 -12.51 -26.89
CA GLY A 53 -11.88 -12.32 -26.46
C GLY A 53 -10.93 -13.42 -26.90
N CYS A 54 -10.54 -13.41 -28.17
CA CYS A 54 -9.30 -14.00 -28.62
C CYS A 54 -8.14 -13.39 -27.80
N ARG A 55 -7.68 -14.11 -26.76
CA ARG A 55 -6.53 -13.68 -25.95
C ARG A 55 -5.29 -13.76 -26.83
N LYS A 56 -4.82 -12.61 -27.33
CA LYS A 56 -3.56 -12.53 -28.07
C LYS A 56 -2.45 -13.16 -27.23
N PRO A 57 -1.66 -14.11 -27.79
CA PRO A 57 -0.56 -14.72 -27.05
C PRO A 57 0.43 -13.64 -26.64
N ALA A 58 0.91 -13.72 -25.40
CA ALA A 58 1.92 -12.81 -24.88
C ALA A 58 3.13 -12.77 -25.83
N PRO A 59 3.70 -11.58 -26.13
CA PRO A 59 4.81 -11.48 -27.07
C PRO A 59 5.99 -12.29 -26.56
N ALA A 60 6.52 -13.16 -27.43
CA ALA A 60 7.70 -13.96 -27.15
C ALA A 60 8.83 -13.08 -26.58
N GLY A 61 9.33 -13.45 -25.41
CA GLY A 61 10.39 -12.71 -24.74
C GLY A 61 11.62 -12.60 -25.64
N ARG A 62 12.05 -11.37 -25.94
CA ARG A 62 13.28 -11.14 -26.72
C ARG A 62 14.46 -11.73 -25.94
N LYS A 63 15.30 -12.53 -26.61
CA LYS A 63 16.59 -12.97 -26.06
C LYS A 63 17.39 -11.70 -25.70
N ARG A 64 17.66 -11.50 -24.40
CA ARG A 64 18.46 -10.35 -23.95
C ARG A 64 19.88 -10.57 -24.44
N GLY A 65 20.41 -9.60 -25.19
CA GLY A 65 21.81 -9.65 -25.64
C GLY A 65 22.78 -9.49 -24.46
N THR A 66 24.08 -9.45 -24.77
CA THR A 66 25.12 -9.08 -23.79
C THR A 66 24.87 -7.67 -23.24
N GLU A 67 25.24 -7.42 -21.99
CA GLU A 67 24.98 -6.13 -21.32
C GLU A 67 25.60 -4.94 -22.09
N ALA A 68 26.81 -5.12 -22.62
CA ALA A 68 27.50 -4.14 -23.44
C ALA A 68 26.71 -3.77 -24.71
N ALA A 69 26.07 -4.74 -25.36
CA ALA A 69 25.25 -4.50 -26.54
C ALA A 69 23.96 -3.73 -26.20
N GLU A 70 23.35 -4.00 -25.04
CA GLU A 70 22.18 -3.26 -24.56
C GLU A 70 22.55 -1.81 -24.18
N GLN A 71 23.68 -1.60 -23.49
CA GLN A 71 24.19 -0.27 -23.19
C GLN A 71 24.44 0.55 -24.47
N ARG A 72 25.01 -0.07 -25.49
CA ARG A 72 25.23 0.57 -26.81
C ARG A 72 23.91 1.02 -27.43
N LYS A 73 22.89 0.15 -27.45
CA LYS A 73 21.55 0.47 -27.97
C LYS A 73 20.92 1.64 -27.21
N VAL A 74 21.05 1.67 -25.89
CA VAL A 74 20.53 2.77 -25.05
C VAL A 74 21.23 4.10 -25.38
N LEU A 75 22.54 4.10 -25.60
CA LEU A 75 23.29 5.29 -25.97
C LEU A 75 22.91 5.79 -27.37
N LEU A 76 22.81 4.89 -28.36
CA LEU A 76 22.34 5.24 -29.70
C LEU A 76 20.94 5.86 -29.67
N ALA A 77 20.03 5.28 -28.89
CA ALA A 77 18.68 5.83 -28.72
C ALA A 77 18.72 7.26 -28.14
N LYS A 78 19.58 7.53 -27.15
CA LYS A 78 19.76 8.89 -26.60
C LYS A 78 20.28 9.86 -27.64
N ILE A 79 21.24 9.45 -28.47
CA ILE A 79 21.81 10.29 -29.53
C ILE A 79 20.74 10.63 -30.59
N HIS A 80 19.91 9.67 -31.00
CA HIS A 80 18.81 9.95 -31.92
C HIS A 80 17.76 10.89 -31.32
N VAL A 81 17.47 10.77 -30.02
CA VAL A 81 16.61 11.74 -29.32
C VAL A 81 17.27 13.11 -29.27
N ALA A 82 18.57 13.19 -28.99
CA ALA A 82 19.33 14.44 -28.95
C ALA A 82 19.30 15.15 -30.30
N LYS A 83 19.56 14.42 -31.39
CA LYS A 83 19.46 14.94 -32.75
C LYS A 83 18.08 15.57 -33.01
N LYS A 84 17.01 14.87 -32.64
CA LYS A 84 15.63 15.38 -32.78
C LYS A 84 15.35 16.60 -31.90
N GLN A 85 15.89 16.65 -30.69
CA GLN A 85 15.70 17.77 -29.77
C GLN A 85 16.44 19.03 -30.21
N LEU A 86 17.63 18.86 -30.81
CA LEU A 86 18.44 19.97 -31.31
C LEU A 86 18.00 20.43 -32.71
N GLY A 87 17.18 19.65 -33.41
CA GLY A 87 16.74 19.98 -34.77
C GLY A 87 17.84 19.92 -35.82
N LEU A 88 18.94 19.21 -35.53
CA LEU A 88 20.08 19.07 -36.43
C LEU A 88 19.66 18.31 -37.70
N THR A 89 20.00 18.88 -38.84
CA THR A 89 19.89 18.21 -40.15
C THR A 89 20.84 17.00 -40.21
N GLU A 90 20.60 16.09 -41.16
CA GLU A 90 21.45 14.90 -41.31
C GLU A 90 22.89 15.30 -41.67
N GLU A 91 23.03 16.37 -42.45
CA GLU A 91 24.28 16.94 -42.93
C GLU A 91 25.09 17.55 -41.78
N GLU A 92 24.46 18.40 -40.96
CA GLU A 92 25.10 18.99 -39.78
C GLU A 92 25.50 17.92 -38.75
N TYR A 93 24.66 16.91 -38.57
CA TYR A 93 24.96 15.80 -37.67
C TYR A 93 26.15 14.96 -38.15
N ARG A 94 26.29 14.74 -39.47
CA ARG A 94 27.45 14.07 -40.07
C ARG A 94 28.72 14.91 -39.94
N ALA A 95 28.65 16.22 -40.19
CA ALA A 95 29.78 17.12 -40.01
C ALA A 95 30.29 17.14 -38.56
N LEU A 96 29.37 17.09 -37.58
CA LEU A 96 29.71 17.00 -36.17
C LEU A 96 30.40 15.67 -35.82
N LEU A 97 29.91 14.54 -36.37
CA LEU A 97 30.53 13.23 -36.19
C LEU A 97 31.92 13.15 -36.82
N ASP A 98 32.08 13.69 -38.02
CA ASP A 98 33.35 13.70 -38.74
C ASP A 98 34.38 14.59 -38.03
N GLY A 99 33.99 15.79 -37.61
CA GLY A 99 34.89 16.74 -36.93
C GLY A 99 35.37 16.28 -35.55
N HIS A 100 34.57 15.50 -34.80
CA HIS A 100 34.95 15.03 -33.47
C HIS A 100 35.53 13.61 -33.45
N PHE A 101 35.08 12.73 -34.33
CA PHE A 101 35.39 11.30 -34.27
C PHE A 101 35.88 10.70 -35.60
N GLY A 102 35.82 11.44 -36.71
CA GLY A 102 36.18 10.93 -38.05
C GLY A 102 35.31 9.77 -38.52
N ALA A 103 34.07 9.67 -38.03
CA ALA A 103 33.16 8.58 -38.32
C ALA A 103 31.95 9.07 -39.12
N ALA A 104 31.57 8.32 -40.16
CA ALA A 104 30.40 8.64 -40.97
C ALA A 104 29.07 8.39 -40.23
N SER A 105 29.07 7.51 -39.22
CA SER A 105 27.87 7.13 -38.48
C SER A 105 28.15 6.87 -37.01
N ALA A 106 27.17 7.21 -36.15
CA ALA A 106 27.20 6.83 -34.75
C ALA A 106 27.13 5.31 -34.54
N ALA A 107 26.69 4.56 -35.56
CA ALA A 107 26.74 3.10 -35.51
C ALA A 107 28.17 2.58 -35.48
N ASP A 108 29.15 3.26 -36.09
CA ASP A 108 30.52 2.76 -36.17
C ASP A 108 31.33 3.07 -34.89
N LEU A 109 30.78 3.88 -34.00
CA LEU A 109 31.42 4.29 -32.76
C LEU A 109 31.39 3.21 -31.67
N GLY A 110 32.49 3.11 -30.92
CA GLY A 110 32.61 2.31 -29.71
C GLY A 110 31.84 2.91 -28.53
N LEU A 111 31.66 2.11 -27.46
CA LEU A 111 30.93 2.53 -26.26
C LEU A 111 31.50 3.80 -25.61
N THR A 112 32.83 3.94 -25.60
CA THR A 112 33.52 5.11 -25.02
C THR A 112 33.22 6.37 -25.83
N ASP A 113 33.28 6.27 -27.15
CA ASP A 113 33.07 7.40 -28.05
C ASP A 113 31.59 7.81 -28.10
N LEU A 114 30.66 6.87 -28.01
CA LEU A 114 29.23 7.17 -27.83
C LEU A 114 28.95 7.98 -26.56
N LYS A 115 29.64 7.68 -25.45
CA LYS A 115 29.51 8.48 -24.22
C LYS A 115 30.07 9.89 -24.41
N ARG A 116 31.21 10.03 -25.08
CA ARG A 116 31.82 11.33 -25.41
C ARG A 116 30.89 12.16 -26.30
N LEU A 117 30.29 11.55 -27.32
CA LEU A 117 29.35 12.21 -28.21
C LEU A 117 28.11 12.72 -27.45
N VAL A 118 27.57 11.94 -26.50
CA VAL A 118 26.47 12.42 -25.65
C VAL A 118 26.87 13.66 -24.85
N LEU A 119 28.11 13.74 -24.32
CA LEU A 119 28.60 14.91 -23.59
C LEU A 119 28.73 16.14 -24.50
N VAL A 120 29.25 15.96 -25.71
CA VAL A 120 29.33 17.02 -26.73
C VAL A 120 27.94 17.57 -27.03
N LEU A 121 26.95 16.70 -27.26
CA LEU A 121 25.57 17.08 -27.50
C LEU A 121 24.95 17.85 -26.32
N VAL A 122 25.28 17.49 -25.08
CA VAL A 122 24.86 18.25 -23.88
C VAL A 122 25.41 19.67 -23.90
N GLY A 123 26.66 19.87 -24.33
CA GLY A 123 27.26 21.19 -24.53
C GLY A 123 26.50 22.03 -25.55
N TYR A 124 25.98 21.41 -26.62
CA TYR A 124 25.11 22.05 -27.63
C TYR A 124 23.67 22.32 -27.14
N GLY A 125 23.35 22.03 -25.88
CA GLY A 125 22.03 22.30 -25.30
C GLY A 125 21.10 21.09 -25.24
N PHE A 126 21.60 19.88 -25.53
CA PHE A 126 20.82 18.66 -25.30
C PHE A 126 20.55 18.48 -23.80
N LYS A 127 19.27 18.36 -23.45
CA LYS A 127 18.84 18.05 -22.09
C LYS A 127 18.50 16.57 -22.01
N PRO A 128 19.39 15.70 -21.48
CA PRO A 128 19.15 14.26 -21.42
C PRO A 128 17.98 13.99 -20.49
N SER A 129 16.80 13.84 -21.08
CA SER A 129 15.61 13.50 -20.31
C SER A 129 15.75 12.07 -19.81
N LYS A 130 15.60 11.89 -18.49
CA LYS A 130 15.46 10.56 -17.90
C LYS A 130 14.20 9.97 -18.52
N GLY A 131 14.40 9.02 -19.44
CA GLY A 131 13.33 8.36 -20.17
C GLY A 131 12.22 8.05 -19.20
N HIS A 132 11.03 8.58 -19.50
CA HIS A 132 9.86 8.25 -18.73
C HIS A 132 9.65 6.75 -18.85
N ALA A 133 10.02 6.00 -17.82
CA ALA A 133 9.75 4.58 -17.71
C ALA A 133 8.22 4.40 -17.68
N ARG A 134 7.59 4.39 -18.86
CA ARG A 134 6.25 3.86 -19.05
C ARG A 134 6.38 2.34 -19.08
N ARG A 135 6.82 1.82 -17.94
CA ARG A 135 6.73 0.41 -17.55
C ARG A 135 6.40 0.45 -16.05
N GLY A 136 5.11 0.66 -15.78
CA GLY A 136 4.49 0.30 -14.50
C GLY A 136 4.69 1.23 -13.30
N VAL A 137 5.29 2.41 -13.41
CA VAL A 137 5.30 3.36 -12.27
C VAL A 137 4.81 4.72 -12.73
N SER A 138 3.63 5.06 -12.24
CA SER A 138 2.97 6.35 -12.35
C SER A 138 3.98 7.47 -12.05
N ARG A 139 4.24 8.29 -13.05
CA ARG A 139 4.96 9.53 -12.84
C ARG A 139 4.02 10.45 -12.09
N LYS A 140 4.32 10.66 -10.81
CA LYS A 140 3.82 11.76 -9.97
C LYS A 140 3.76 13.04 -10.81
N ARG A 141 2.61 13.30 -11.37
CA ARG A 141 2.20 14.58 -11.92
C ARG A 141 1.12 15.03 -10.96
N GLU A 142 1.49 15.97 -10.10
CA GLU A 142 0.62 16.99 -9.51
C GLU A 142 -0.89 16.70 -9.66
N THR A 143 -1.38 15.74 -8.87
CA THR A 143 -2.79 15.60 -8.58
C THR A 143 -2.95 16.07 -7.13
N PRO A 144 -3.88 16.99 -6.81
CA PRO A 144 -4.01 17.54 -5.48
C PRO A 144 -4.15 16.42 -4.43
N ALA A 145 -3.43 16.62 -3.33
CA ALA A 145 -3.14 15.65 -2.26
C ALA A 145 -4.36 15.12 -1.49
N THR A 146 -5.58 15.36 -1.96
CA THR A 146 -6.82 15.02 -1.26
C THR A 146 -7.51 13.77 -1.80
N LEU A 147 -7.05 13.18 -2.92
CA LEU A 147 -7.74 12.05 -3.58
C LEU A 147 -6.86 10.85 -3.96
N THR A 148 -5.58 10.80 -3.57
CA THR A 148 -4.81 9.55 -3.65
C THR A 148 -5.29 8.62 -2.53
N ASN A 149 -6.35 7.88 -2.82
CA ASN A 149 -6.61 6.64 -2.11
C ASN A 149 -5.40 5.72 -2.39
N ASP A 150 -4.52 5.66 -1.39
CA ASP A 150 -3.24 4.98 -1.43
C ASP A 150 -3.41 3.47 -1.62
N ASN A 151 -3.38 3.02 -2.87
CA ASN A 151 -3.29 1.60 -3.24
C ASN A 151 -1.83 1.12 -3.40
N ASP A 152 -0.86 1.93 -2.97
CA ASP A 152 0.57 1.62 -3.08
C ASP A 152 1.13 1.22 -1.71
N ASN A 153 1.09 -0.08 -1.40
CA ASN A 153 1.96 -0.76 -0.42
C ASN A 153 2.42 0.09 0.78
N LEU A 154 1.45 0.66 1.51
CA LEU A 154 1.71 1.39 2.73
C LEU A 154 2.13 0.38 3.80
N GLY A 155 3.32 0.57 4.35
CA GLY A 155 3.80 -0.18 5.50
C GLY A 155 2.80 -0.15 6.66
N ARG A 156 2.98 -1.06 7.61
CA ARG A 156 2.14 -1.19 8.80
C ARG A 156 2.01 0.12 9.60
N GLU A 157 3.07 0.93 9.64
CA GLU A 157 3.16 2.16 10.45
C GLU A 157 2.19 3.30 10.01
N PRO A 158 2.09 3.68 8.73
CA PRO A 158 1.08 4.65 8.28
C PRO A 158 -0.37 4.27 8.65
N LEU A 159 -0.71 2.98 8.54
CA LEU A 159 -2.04 2.48 8.89
C LEU A 159 -2.29 2.59 10.40
N MET A 160 -1.28 2.30 11.23
CA MET A 160 -1.35 2.48 12.68
C MET A 160 -1.54 3.96 13.06
N LYS A 161 -0.79 4.88 12.47
CA LYS A 161 -0.96 6.33 12.70
C LYS A 161 -2.35 6.83 12.33
N LYS A 162 -2.94 6.28 11.25
CA LYS A 162 -4.30 6.61 10.85
C LYS A 162 -5.35 6.13 11.85
N ILE A 163 -5.17 4.94 12.43
CA ILE A 163 -6.03 4.42 13.50
C ILE A 163 -5.93 5.30 14.74
N GLU A 164 -4.71 5.68 15.16
CA GLU A 164 -4.48 6.57 16.30
C GLU A 164 -5.20 7.91 16.15
N ALA A 165 -5.11 8.52 14.97
CA ALA A 165 -5.80 9.78 14.68
C ALA A 165 -7.34 9.63 14.79
N GLN A 166 -7.89 8.53 14.30
CA GLN A 166 -9.34 8.26 14.39
C GLN A 166 -9.79 7.98 15.83
N LEU A 167 -8.97 7.30 16.64
CA LEU A 167 -9.26 7.09 18.07
C LEU A 167 -9.20 8.39 18.86
N THR A 168 -8.20 9.23 18.61
CA THR A 168 -8.06 10.54 19.25
C THR A 168 -9.26 11.43 18.95
N GLU A 169 -9.74 11.42 17.70
CA GLU A 169 -10.93 12.18 17.31
C GLU A 169 -12.21 11.62 17.95
N LYS A 170 -12.34 10.29 18.02
CA LYS A 170 -13.45 9.66 18.74
C LYS A 170 -13.43 10.06 20.22
N GLY A 171 -12.25 10.08 20.84
CA GLY A 171 -12.10 10.48 22.23
C GLY A 171 -12.39 11.95 22.47
N ARG A 172 -11.96 12.84 21.57
CA ARG A 172 -12.35 14.26 21.59
C ARG A 172 -13.87 14.43 21.55
N ALA A 173 -14.55 13.67 20.70
CA ALA A 173 -16.00 13.76 20.55
C ALA A 173 -16.78 13.14 21.72
N GLU A 174 -16.23 12.10 22.38
CA GLU A 174 -16.85 11.44 23.54
C GLU A 174 -16.39 12.04 24.88
N GLY A 175 -15.48 13.03 24.86
CA GLY A 175 -14.92 13.68 26.04
C GLY A 175 -14.05 12.76 26.90
N THR A 176 -13.69 11.58 26.40
CA THR A 176 -12.95 10.53 27.11
C THR A 176 -11.84 9.99 26.21
N ASP A 177 -10.65 9.72 26.73
CA ASP A 177 -9.59 9.08 25.94
C ASP A 177 -10.03 7.69 25.45
N VAL A 178 -9.90 7.43 24.14
CA VAL A 178 -10.23 6.12 23.58
C VAL A 178 -8.94 5.33 23.40
N PRO A 179 -8.72 4.29 24.21
CA PRO A 179 -7.47 3.55 24.17
C PRO A 179 -7.38 2.69 22.91
N TRP A 180 -6.14 2.37 22.51
CA TRP A 180 -5.83 1.42 21.44
C TRP A 180 -6.55 0.07 21.58
N GLY A 181 -6.89 -0.33 22.81
CA GLY A 181 -7.68 -1.53 23.10
C GLY A 181 -9.05 -1.56 22.40
N TYR A 182 -9.67 -0.40 22.15
CA TYR A 182 -10.92 -0.32 21.39
C TYR A 182 -10.72 -0.77 19.92
N ALA A 183 -9.64 -0.33 19.29
CA ALA A 183 -9.30 -0.76 17.93
C ALA A 183 -8.87 -2.24 17.87
N VAL A 184 -8.19 -2.75 18.91
CA VAL A 184 -7.89 -4.19 19.05
C VAL A 184 -9.18 -5.02 19.16
N ALA A 185 -10.19 -4.53 19.86
CA ALA A 185 -11.48 -5.21 19.95
C ALA A 185 -12.21 -5.26 18.60
N ILE A 186 -12.12 -4.21 17.77
CA ILE A 186 -12.64 -4.20 16.40
C ILE A 186 -11.88 -5.20 15.53
N LEU A 187 -10.55 -5.20 15.61
CA LEU A 187 -9.70 -6.15 14.90
C LEU A 187 -10.08 -7.59 15.23
N LYS A 188 -10.21 -7.91 16.52
CA LYS A 188 -10.59 -9.24 17.02
C LYS A 188 -11.93 -9.70 16.43
N ARG A 189 -12.91 -8.79 16.32
CA ARG A 189 -14.22 -9.08 15.73
C ARG A 189 -14.13 -9.34 14.22
N GLN A 190 -13.25 -8.62 13.51
CA GLN A 190 -13.05 -8.79 12.07
C GLN A 190 -12.24 -10.04 11.71
N SER A 191 -11.25 -10.39 12.53
CA SER A 191 -10.38 -11.55 12.30
C SER A 191 -10.93 -12.85 12.90
N GLY A 192 -12.17 -12.88 13.37
CA GLY A 192 -12.75 -14.04 14.05
C GLY A 192 -11.98 -14.51 15.29
N GLY A 193 -11.24 -13.62 15.95
CA GLY A 193 -10.41 -13.93 17.13
C GLY A 193 -9.01 -14.51 16.85
N VAL A 194 -8.64 -14.70 15.57
CA VAL A 194 -7.33 -15.23 15.16
C VAL A 194 -6.19 -14.25 15.45
N THR A 195 -6.39 -12.96 15.16
CA THR A 195 -5.41 -11.91 15.42
C THR A 195 -5.82 -11.12 16.66
N ARG A 196 -5.01 -11.19 17.72
CA ARG A 196 -5.30 -10.54 19.02
C ARG A 196 -4.52 -9.25 19.28
N CYS A 197 -3.44 -9.02 18.53
CA CYS A 197 -2.55 -7.87 18.70
C CYS A 197 -2.23 -7.26 17.34
N PHE A 198 -2.04 -5.94 17.31
CA PHE A 198 -1.67 -5.25 16.08
C PHE A 198 -0.30 -5.68 15.53
N GLU A 199 0.60 -6.20 16.37
CA GLU A 199 1.95 -6.66 15.99
C GLU A 199 1.92 -7.78 14.95
N HIS A 200 0.92 -8.64 15.00
CA HIS A 200 0.74 -9.75 14.07
C HIS A 200 -0.40 -9.51 13.07
N ALA A 201 -0.91 -8.27 12.99
CA ALA A 201 -2.00 -7.93 12.08
C ALA A 201 -1.50 -7.69 10.66
N THR A 202 -2.21 -8.26 9.68
CA THR A 202 -1.90 -8.01 8.28
C THR A 202 -2.32 -6.59 7.87
N PRO A 203 -1.68 -5.97 6.87
CA PRO A 203 -2.07 -4.64 6.40
C PRO A 203 -3.53 -4.56 5.92
N GLU A 204 -4.08 -5.67 5.42
CA GLU A 204 -5.49 -5.77 5.02
C GLU A 204 -6.43 -5.72 6.22
N GLN A 205 -6.10 -6.42 7.30
CA GLN A 205 -6.86 -6.36 8.54
C GLN A 205 -6.87 -4.95 9.13
N LEU A 206 -5.72 -4.26 9.11
CA LEU A 206 -5.63 -2.86 9.55
C LEU A 206 -6.50 -1.92 8.71
N ARG A 207 -6.54 -2.12 7.38
CA ARG A 207 -7.44 -1.38 6.50
C ARG A 207 -8.92 -1.66 6.83
N GLY A 208 -9.25 -2.89 7.19
CA GLY A 208 -10.59 -3.26 7.67
C GLY A 208 -10.99 -2.51 8.95
N VAL A 209 -10.06 -2.36 9.90
CA VAL A 209 -10.29 -1.60 11.15
C VAL A 209 -10.51 -0.12 10.85
N ILE A 210 -9.69 0.48 10.00
CA ILE A 210 -9.84 1.87 9.54
C ILE A 210 -11.22 2.06 8.89
N ALA A 211 -11.64 1.16 8.01
CA ALA A 211 -12.94 1.27 7.35
C ALA A 211 -14.12 1.21 8.34
N ALA A 212 -14.02 0.38 9.38
CA ALA A 212 -15.03 0.30 10.44
C ALA A 212 -15.10 1.57 11.29
N LEU A 213 -13.95 2.12 11.67
CA LEU A 213 -13.86 3.38 12.42
C LEU A 213 -14.33 4.58 11.59
N THR A 214 -14.00 4.64 10.30
CA THR A 214 -14.54 5.65 9.37
C THR A 214 -16.07 5.56 9.28
N ARG A 215 -16.64 4.35 9.25
CA ARG A 215 -18.10 4.17 9.23
C ARG A 215 -18.74 4.62 10.55
N ASP A 216 -18.13 4.31 11.70
CA ASP A 216 -18.59 4.79 13.02
C ASP A 216 -18.51 6.32 13.12
N ALA A 217 -17.41 6.91 12.64
CA ALA A 217 -17.23 8.36 12.59
C ALA A 217 -18.33 9.05 11.77
N ARG A 218 -18.64 8.51 10.58
CA ARG A 218 -19.73 9.03 9.73
C ARG A 218 -21.10 8.90 10.40
N ARG A 219 -21.37 7.78 11.07
CA ARG A 219 -22.64 7.57 11.80
C ARG A 219 -22.83 8.58 12.93
N ASN A 220 -21.73 8.97 13.57
CA ASN A 220 -21.74 9.87 14.71
C ASN A 220 -21.39 11.33 14.33
N GLY A 221 -21.37 11.67 13.03
CA GLY A 221 -21.15 13.04 12.54
C GLY A 221 -19.73 13.60 12.73
N ARG A 222 -18.72 12.75 12.90
CA ARG A 222 -17.31 13.14 13.18
C ARG A 222 -16.50 13.30 11.89
N ARG A 223 -15.39 14.06 11.95
CA ARG A 223 -14.47 14.23 10.82
C ARG A 223 -13.70 12.93 10.55
N ALA A 224 -13.97 12.30 9.40
CA ALA A 224 -13.26 11.10 8.99
C ALA A 224 -12.07 11.46 8.07
N TYR A 225 -10.88 10.93 8.41
CA TYR A 225 -9.64 11.02 7.63
C TYR A 225 -9.35 9.70 6.90
#